data_AF-A0A7J4VDJ5-F1
#
_entry.id   AF-A0A7J4VDJ5-F1
#
_cell.length_a   1.000
_cell.length_b   1.000
_cell.length_c   1.000
_cell.angle_alpha   90.00
_cell.angle_beta   90.00
_cell.angle_gamma   90.00
#
_symmetry.space_group_name_H-M   'P 1'
#
loop_
_entity.id
_entity.type
_entity.pdbx_description
1 polymer ?
#
loop_
_entity_poly.entity_id
_entity_poly.type
_entity_poly.pdbx_seq_one_letter_code
_entity_poly.pdbx_strand_id
1 'polypeptide(L)'
;NASPLFNRFDIFFEDGAAGQVKFSQYLKPQPEKPDPRNPVKQTFIFEFDGEMVTHNAQKTDGDKYIWEFTLDQIGEGKYIEATFAPQEPNYFVYYLIGGVLVVAAVGFVLYRRKK
;
A
#
# COMPACT_ATOMS: atom_id res chain seq x y z
N ASN A 1 10.01 13.04 4.72
CA ASN A 1 10.67 12.77 3.42
C ASN A 1 10.04 11.54 2.79
N ALA A 2 8.97 11.73 2.01
CA ALA A 2 8.34 10.64 1.25
C ALA A 2 9.19 10.32 0.00
N SER A 3 9.35 9.04 -0.31
CA SER A 3 10.21 8.54 -1.38
C SER A 3 9.75 9.03 -2.77
N PRO A 4 10.64 9.27 -3.74
CA PRO A 4 10.31 9.83 -5.07
C PRO A 4 9.30 9.03 -5.90
N LEU A 5 9.09 7.75 -5.56
CA LEU A 5 8.12 6.86 -6.21
C LEU A 5 6.67 7.26 -5.89
N PHE A 6 6.40 7.76 -4.68
CA PHE A 6 5.05 8.21 -4.27
C PHE A 6 4.69 9.60 -4.80
N ASN A 7 5.65 10.34 -5.36
CA ASN A 7 5.39 11.70 -5.85
C ASN A 7 4.90 11.71 -7.32
N ARG A 8 4.94 10.56 -8.01
CA ARG A 8 4.44 10.42 -9.39
C ARG A 8 2.96 10.03 -9.45
N PHE A 9 2.54 9.28 -8.44
CA PHE A 9 1.18 8.81 -8.27
C PHE A 9 0.63 9.64 -7.11
N ASP A 10 -0.32 10.53 -7.36
CA ASP A 10 -0.88 11.39 -6.31
C ASP A 10 -1.68 10.51 -5.33
N ILE A 11 -0.94 9.86 -4.42
CA ILE A 11 -1.41 8.91 -3.43
C ILE A 11 -1.45 9.64 -2.09
N PHE A 12 -2.60 9.57 -1.44
CA PHE A 12 -2.87 10.19 -0.16
C PHE A 12 -3.37 9.13 0.81
N PHE A 13 -2.86 9.22 2.04
CA PHE A 13 -3.35 8.50 3.19
C PHE A 13 -3.83 9.53 4.19
N GLU A 14 -5.12 9.50 4.50
CA GLU A 14 -5.77 10.43 5.43
C GLU A 14 -6.38 9.66 6.59
N ASP A 15 -6.39 10.26 7.77
CA ASP A 15 -7.10 9.71 8.92
C ASP A 15 -8.61 9.75 8.64
N GLY A 16 -9.25 8.58 8.70
CA GLY A 16 -10.70 8.43 8.55
C GLY A 16 -11.43 8.66 9.87
N ALA A 17 -12.50 7.89 10.12
CA ALA A 17 -13.06 7.81 11.47
C ALA A 17 -12.05 7.17 12.45
N ALA A 18 -12.31 7.21 13.76
CA ALA A 18 -11.39 6.69 14.77
C ALA A 18 -10.94 5.24 14.47
N GLY A 19 -9.63 5.04 14.26
CA GLY A 19 -9.05 3.74 13.93
C GLY A 19 -9.13 3.34 12.45
N GLN A 20 -9.51 4.26 11.54
CA GLN A 20 -9.61 4.00 10.11
C GLN A 20 -8.62 4.87 9.32
N VAL A 21 -8.14 4.32 8.21
CA VAL A 21 -7.27 5.00 7.25
C VAL A 21 -7.97 5.06 5.90
N LYS A 22 -8.06 6.25 5.32
CA LYS A 22 -8.55 6.48 3.96
C LYS A 22 -7.37 6.54 3.00
N PHE A 23 -7.31 5.59 2.09
CA PHE A 23 -6.46 5.60 0.90
C PHE A 23 -7.19 6.28 -0.25
N SER A 24 -6.52 7.23 -0.91
CA SER A 24 -6.98 7.83 -2.15
C SER A 24 -5.82 7.95 -3.13
N GLN A 25 -6.03 7.53 -4.38
CA GLN A 25 -5.08 7.73 -5.47
C GLN A 25 -5.78 8.37 -6.65
N TYR A 26 -5.27 9.53 -7.07
CA TYR A 26 -5.72 10.17 -8.30
C TYR A 26 -4.92 9.67 -9.51
N LEU A 27 -5.64 9.09 -10.47
CA LEU A 27 -5.11 8.70 -11.76
C LEU A 27 -5.21 9.90 -12.70
N LYS A 28 -4.06 10.54 -12.96
CA LYS A 28 -3.96 11.70 -13.85
C LYS A 28 -4.42 11.34 -15.27
N PRO A 29 -5.14 12.26 -15.95
CA PRO A 29 -5.43 12.13 -17.37
C PRO A 29 -4.17 11.87 -18.16
N GLN A 30 -4.16 10.82 -18.99
CA GLN A 30 -3.11 10.62 -19.96
C GLN A 30 -3.41 11.43 -21.22
N PRO A 31 -2.43 12.19 -21.75
CA PRO A 31 -2.66 13.03 -22.94
C PRO A 31 -2.81 12.21 -24.23
N GLU A 32 -2.31 10.96 -24.23
CA GLU A 32 -2.40 10.07 -25.38
C GLU A 32 -3.74 9.35 -25.41
N LYS A 33 -4.49 9.56 -26.50
CA LYS A 33 -5.71 8.78 -26.78
C LYS A 33 -5.29 7.44 -27.40
N PRO A 34 -5.63 6.30 -26.79
CA PRO A 34 -5.34 4.99 -27.38
C PRO A 34 -6.04 4.81 -28.73
N ASP A 35 -5.47 3.99 -29.61
CA ASP A 35 -6.15 3.58 -30.84
C ASP A 35 -7.48 2.87 -30.48
N PRO A 36 -8.64 3.33 -30.98
CA PRO A 36 -9.93 2.70 -30.72
C PRO A 36 -10.00 1.21 -31.09
N ARG A 37 -9.12 0.75 -31.99
CA ARG A 37 -9.05 -0.65 -32.43
C ARG A 37 -8.28 -1.55 -31.45
N ASN A 38 -7.51 -0.97 -30.53
CA ASN A 38 -6.75 -1.71 -29.52
C ASN A 38 -6.85 -1.01 -28.17
N PRO A 39 -7.99 -1.16 -27.45
CA PRO A 39 -8.17 -0.53 -26.15
C PRO A 39 -7.17 -1.09 -25.14
N VAL A 40 -6.23 -0.26 -24.72
CA VAL A 40 -5.29 -0.60 -23.67
C VAL A 40 -5.99 -0.50 -22.32
N LYS A 41 -6.02 -1.62 -21.60
CA LYS A 41 -6.55 -1.71 -20.24
C LYS A 41 -5.42 -1.62 -19.23
N GLN A 42 -5.66 -0.91 -18.15
CA GLN A 42 -4.78 -0.84 -17.00
C GLN A 42 -5.52 -1.36 -15.77
N THR A 43 -4.92 -2.34 -15.12
CA THR A 43 -5.46 -2.99 -13.93
C THR A 43 -4.62 -2.58 -12.73
N PHE A 44 -5.29 -2.09 -11.69
CA PHE A 44 -4.70 -1.75 -10.41
C PHE A 44 -5.24 -2.73 -9.37
N ILE A 45 -4.34 -3.42 -8.67
CA ILE A 45 -4.66 -4.42 -7.67
C ILE A 45 -4.02 -3.97 -6.36
N PHE A 46 -4.82 -3.79 -5.33
CA PHE A 46 -4.37 -3.42 -4.00
C PHE A 46 -4.83 -4.44 -2.98
N GLU A 47 -3.94 -4.72 -2.02
CA GLU A 47 -4.21 -5.52 -0.84
C GLU A 47 -4.05 -4.59 0.37
N PHE A 48 -5.00 -4.63 1.29
CA PHE A 48 -5.01 -3.79 2.48
C PHE A 48 -4.97 -4.69 3.71
N ASP A 49 -3.97 -4.47 4.57
CA ASP A 49 -3.80 -5.23 5.81
C ASP A 49 -4.71 -4.65 6.91
N GLY A 50 -5.89 -5.24 7.07
CA GLY A 50 -6.92 -4.76 7.99
C GLY A 50 -8.33 -5.09 7.55
N GLU A 51 -9.31 -4.62 8.32
CA GLU A 51 -10.73 -4.77 7.98
C GLU A 51 -11.14 -3.68 6.99
N MET A 52 -11.64 -4.07 5.82
CA MET A 52 -12.12 -3.12 4.82
C MET A 52 -13.46 -2.52 5.26
N VAL A 53 -13.52 -1.19 5.31
CA VAL A 53 -14.72 -0.43 5.69
C VAL A 53 -15.51 0.00 4.46
N THR A 54 -14.85 0.59 3.47
CA THR A 54 -15.47 0.99 2.20
C THR A 54 -14.44 1.06 1.07
N HIS A 55 -14.86 0.79 -0.16
CA HIS A 55 -14.01 0.89 -1.34
C HIS A 55 -14.86 1.19 -2.59
N ASN A 56 -14.22 1.75 -3.62
CA ASN A 56 -14.82 1.92 -4.94
C ASN A 56 -14.27 0.93 -5.99
N ALA A 57 -13.65 -0.18 -5.55
CA ALA A 57 -13.17 -1.25 -6.42
C ALA A 57 -14.29 -1.87 -7.26
N GLN A 58 -13.97 -2.24 -8.50
CA GLN A 58 -14.92 -2.87 -9.42
C GLN A 58 -15.05 -4.37 -9.19
N LYS A 59 -13.97 -5.01 -8.71
CA LYS A 59 -13.93 -6.43 -8.39
C LYS A 59 -13.15 -6.65 -7.10
N THR A 60 -13.50 -7.75 -6.43
CA THR A 60 -12.84 -8.24 -5.21
C THR A 60 -12.50 -9.72 -5.37
N ASP A 61 -11.29 -10.12 -5.02
CA ASP A 61 -10.83 -11.51 -5.04
C ASP A 61 -10.05 -11.82 -3.74
N GLY A 62 -10.75 -12.39 -2.76
CA GLY A 62 -10.24 -12.48 -1.39
C GLY A 62 -9.97 -11.09 -0.82
N ASP A 63 -8.74 -10.85 -0.41
CA ASP A 63 -8.29 -9.56 0.18
C ASP A 63 -7.78 -8.56 -0.88
N LYS A 64 -7.96 -8.89 -2.17
CA LYS A 64 -7.57 -8.05 -3.31
C LYS A 64 -8.72 -7.20 -3.79
N TYR A 65 -8.46 -5.91 -3.93
CA TYR A 65 -9.36 -4.92 -4.49
C TYR A 65 -8.83 -4.50 -5.86
N ILE A 66 -9.67 -4.64 -6.88
CA ILE A 66 -9.25 -4.54 -8.28
C ILE A 66 -10.02 -3.43 -8.99
N TRP A 67 -9.27 -2.53 -9.62
CA TRP A 67 -9.77 -1.49 -10.50
C TRP A 67 -9.24 -1.72 -11.92
N GLU A 68 -10.15 -1.84 -12.87
CA GLU A 68 -9.84 -1.97 -14.29
C GLU A 68 -10.34 -0.72 -15.02
N PHE A 69 -9.41 0.04 -15.57
CA PHE A 69 -9.73 1.21 -16.39
C PHE A 69 -9.12 1.06 -17.78
N THR A 70 -9.84 1.48 -18.80
CA THR A 70 -9.23 1.73 -20.10
C THR A 70 -8.55 3.11 -20.11
N LEU A 71 -7.55 3.32 -20.96
CA LEU A 71 -6.81 4.60 -20.99
C LEU A 71 -7.71 5.81 -21.28
N ASP A 72 -8.76 5.65 -22.08
CA ASP A 72 -9.78 6.68 -22.33
C ASP A 72 -10.57 7.03 -21.07
N GLN A 73 -10.90 6.04 -20.23
CA GLN A 73 -11.54 6.29 -18.94
C GLN A 73 -10.61 7.04 -17.99
N ILE A 74 -9.32 6.70 -17.95
CA ILE A 74 -8.33 7.44 -17.15
C ILE A 74 -8.18 8.88 -17.64
N GLY A 75 -8.36 9.13 -18.95
CA GLY A 75 -8.33 10.45 -19.58
C GLY A 75 -9.33 11.47 -19.01
N GLU A 76 -10.35 11.02 -18.28
CA GLU A 76 -11.31 11.89 -17.58
C GLU A 76 -10.88 12.24 -16.14
N GLY A 77 -9.79 11.63 -15.66
CA GLY A 77 -9.42 11.60 -14.25
C GLY A 77 -10.26 10.58 -13.49
N LYS A 78 -9.60 9.66 -12.78
CA LYS A 78 -10.29 8.67 -11.93
C LYS A 78 -9.65 8.65 -10.55
N TYR A 79 -10.47 8.34 -9.55
CA TYR A 79 -10.02 8.15 -8.17
C TYR A 79 -10.15 6.69 -7.80
N ILE A 80 -9.08 6.14 -7.24
CA ILE A 80 -9.09 4.87 -6.53
C ILE A 80 -9.21 5.22 -5.06
N GLU A 81 -10.26 4.76 -4.39
CA GLU A 81 -10.53 5.06 -2.99
C GLU A 81 -10.82 3.79 -2.21
N ALA A 82 -10.19 3.67 -1.04
CA ALA A 82 -10.44 2.61 -0.08
C ALA A 82 -10.32 3.17 1.34
N THR A 83 -11.13 2.70 2.26
CA THR A 83 -11.06 3.02 3.69
C THR A 83 -11.03 1.70 4.43
N PHE A 84 -10.03 1.51 5.27
CA PHE A 84 -9.84 0.28 6.01
C PHE A 84 -9.37 0.59 7.43
N ALA A 85 -9.69 -0.30 8.37
CA ALA A 85 -9.18 -0.27 9.73
C ALA A 85 -7.91 -1.14 9.78
N PRO A 86 -6.70 -0.55 9.83
CA PRO A 86 -5.47 -1.32 9.81
C PRO A 86 -5.35 -2.23 11.03
N GLN A 87 -4.85 -3.45 10.82
CA GLN A 87 -4.56 -4.34 11.94
C GLN A 87 -3.35 -3.83 12.73
N GLU A 88 -3.37 -3.96 14.07
CA GLU A 88 -2.22 -3.56 14.87
C GLU A 88 -0.98 -4.37 14.48
N PRO A 89 0.20 -3.73 14.31
CA PRO A 89 1.43 -4.45 14.04
C PRO A 89 1.73 -5.45 15.15
N ASN A 90 2.10 -6.68 14.80
CA ASN A 90 2.52 -7.67 15.79
C ASN A 90 3.91 -7.31 16.36
N TYR A 91 3.92 -6.48 17.41
CA TYR A 91 5.15 -6.00 18.06
C TYR A 91 5.98 -7.13 18.70
N PHE A 92 5.41 -8.32 18.91
CA PHE A 92 6.14 -9.47 19.47
C PHE A 92 7.35 -9.87 18.63
N VAL A 93 7.23 -9.79 17.30
CA VAL A 93 8.31 -10.13 16.37
C VAL A 93 9.51 -9.18 16.55
N TYR A 94 9.24 -7.88 16.77
CA TYR A 94 10.30 -6.90 17.01
C TYR A 94 11.02 -7.15 18.35
N TYR A 95 10.29 -7.55 19.39
CA TYR A 95 10.89 -7.94 20.67
C TYR A 95 11.78 -9.19 20.54
N LEU A 96 11.35 -10.19 19.77
CA LEU A 96 12.15 -11.38 19.50
C LEU A 96 13.46 -11.05 18.78
N ILE A 97 13.40 -10.23 17.73
CA ILE A 97 14.60 -9.80 16.97
C ILE A 97 15.54 -9.00 17.87
N GLY A 98 15.01 -8.05 18.65
CA GLY A 98 15.81 -7.28 19.60
C GLY A 98 16.50 -8.15 20.64
N GLY A 99 15.79 -9.15 21.18
CA GLY A 99 16.35 -10.10 22.15
C GLY A 99 17.52 -10.90 21.59
N VAL A 100 17.40 -11.42 20.36
CA VAL A 100 18.48 -12.18 19.70
C VAL A 100 19.74 -11.32 19.51
N LEU A 101 19.58 -10.06 19.09
CA LEU A 101 20.70 -9.14 18.91
C LEU A 101 21.41 -8.82 20.24
N VAL A 102 20.65 -8.63 21.32
CA VAL A 102 21.22 -8.41 22.65
C VAL A 102 22.01 -9.64 23.11
N VAL A 103 21.44 -10.84 22.96
CA VAL A 103 22.12 -12.09 23.33
C VAL A 103 23.40 -12.29 22.50
N ALA A 104 23.34 -12.04 21.19
CA ALA A 104 24.50 -12.12 20.31
C ALA A 104 25.58 -11.09 20.68
N ALA A 105 25.20 -9.85 20.98
CA ALA A 105 26.12 -8.80 21.40
C ALA A 105 26.78 -9.13 22.74
N VAL A 106 26.01 -9.58 23.74
CA VAL A 106 26.53 -10.02 25.04
C VAL A 106 27.44 -11.22 24.85
N GLY A 107 27.03 -12.23 24.08
CA GLY A 107 27.84 -13.41 23.77
C GLY A 107 29.15 -13.04 23.08
N PHE A 108 29.12 -12.10 22.14
CA PHE A 108 30.30 -11.61 21.44
C PHE A 108 31.26 -10.85 22.37
N VAL A 109 30.74 -9.98 23.24
CA VAL A 109 31.55 -9.25 24.23
C VAL A 109 32.17 -10.22 25.24
N LEU A 110 31.42 -11.20 25.72
CA LEU A 110 31.92 -12.24 26.63
C LEU A 110 32.96 -13.14 25.96
N TYR A 111 32.75 -13.51 24.69
CA TYR A 111 33.72 -14.25 23.89
C TYR A 111 35.03 -13.47 23.70
N ARG A 112 34.95 -12.17 23.38
CA ARG A 112 36.14 -11.30 23.26
C ARG A 112 36.88 -11.11 24.58
N ARG A 113 36.21 -11.16 25.72
CA ARG A 113 36.86 -11.03 27.05
C ARG A 113 37.60 -12.29 27.49
N LYS A 114 37.28 -13.45 26.91
CA LYS A 114 37.93 -14.73 27.22
C LYS A 114 39.14 -15.05 26.33
N LYS A 115 39.34 -14.28 25.26
CA LYS A 115 40.51 -14.34 24.36
C LYS A 115 41.51 -13.27 24.75
#